data_AF-A0A2T0W0A8-F1
#
_entry.id   AF-A0A2T0W0A8-F1
#
_cell.length_a   1.000
_cell.length_b   1.000
_cell.length_c   1.000
_cell.angle_alpha   90.00
_cell.angle_beta   90.00
_cell.angle_gamma   90.00
#
_symmetry.space_group_name_H-M   'P 1'
#
loop_
_entity.id
_entity.type
_entity.pdbx_description
1 polymer ?
#
loop_
_entity_poly.entity_id
_entity_poly.type
_entity_poly.pdbx_seq_one_letter_code
_entity_poly.pdbx_strand_id
1 'polypeptide(L)'
;MKNVLLVVGLVIVSFVAYSFYSTSVTQSADGTIPDVDPTDYFISVQATPVSDYVVSLVVTTNIPLPVEVMAGVSAKGQAPTDTFIGVSKRIELTSPEQTIELDGRSESLPSGEYTADVTFYPRWGAENGTEQAKTIEQEIIGAVDVTLSGSGESRDQADQRNVAQKWVMENVSVGTVWNESQFVQRMGQFEKSASTLNLHDAFFFPETDMTIIVSRVNNTIATWRLGEATQ
;
A
#
# COMPACT_ATOMS: atom_id res chain seq x y z
N MET A 1 -42.28 14.78 -9.41
CA MET A 1 -41.06 15.58 -9.18
C MET A 1 -40.11 14.79 -8.30
N LYS A 2 -38.97 14.38 -8.88
CA LYS A 2 -37.61 14.25 -8.31
C LYS A 2 -36.92 13.08 -8.98
N ASN A 3 -36.19 13.42 -10.04
CA ASN A 3 -35.13 12.60 -10.62
C ASN A 3 -33.99 12.54 -9.60
N VAL A 4 -33.49 11.35 -9.32
CA VAL A 4 -32.16 11.16 -8.72
C VAL A 4 -31.38 10.29 -9.69
N LEU A 5 -30.43 10.93 -10.38
CA LEU A 5 -29.43 10.31 -11.22
C LEU A 5 -28.48 9.53 -10.30
N LEU A 6 -28.41 8.21 -10.46
CA LEU A 6 -27.39 7.39 -9.81
C LEU A 6 -26.32 7.07 -10.86
N VAL A 7 -25.15 7.69 -10.71
CA VAL A 7 -23.97 7.45 -11.52
C VAL A 7 -23.35 6.13 -11.05
N VAL A 8 -23.55 5.06 -11.81
CA VAL A 8 -22.84 3.80 -11.64
C VAL A 8 -21.53 3.89 -12.41
N GLY A 9 -20.42 4.08 -11.69
CA GLY A 9 -19.08 3.95 -12.24
C GLY A 9 -18.80 2.49 -12.56
N LEU A 10 -18.58 2.21 -13.84
CA LEU A 10 -18.38 0.89 -14.41
C LEU A 10 -16.87 0.60 -14.40
N VAL A 11 -16.41 -0.28 -13.49
CA VAL A 11 -15.03 -0.78 -13.49
C VAL A 11 -14.99 -2.04 -14.36
N ILE A 12 -14.42 -1.92 -15.54
CA ILE A 12 -14.22 -3.03 -16.48
C ILE A 12 -12.96 -3.78 -16.06
N VAL A 13 -13.13 -5.00 -15.55
CA VAL A 13 -12.05 -5.98 -15.39
C VAL A 13 -11.80 -6.60 -16.77
N SER A 14 -10.62 -6.40 -17.34
CA SER A 14 -10.18 -7.10 -18.55
C SER A 14 -8.93 -7.90 -18.25
N PHE A 15 -9.12 -9.19 -18.00
CA PHE A 15 -8.09 -10.21 -18.05
C PHE A 15 -7.74 -10.46 -19.52
N VAL A 16 -6.49 -10.23 -19.92
CA VAL A 16 -5.99 -10.69 -21.21
C VAL A 16 -4.73 -11.53 -20.98
N ALA A 17 -4.87 -12.83 -21.18
CA ALA A 17 -3.76 -13.75 -21.32
C ALA A 17 -3.16 -13.56 -22.71
N TYR A 18 -1.85 -13.31 -22.80
CA TYR A 18 -1.13 -13.41 -24.08
C TYR A 18 0.08 -14.34 -23.98
N SER A 19 0.06 -15.28 -24.92
CA SER A 19 1.01 -16.33 -25.20
C SER A 19 2.33 -15.78 -25.76
N PHE A 20 3.45 -16.34 -25.29
CA PHE A 20 4.80 -16.07 -25.78
C PHE A 20 4.93 -16.35 -27.29
N TYR A 21 5.30 -15.33 -28.06
CA TYR A 21 5.99 -15.49 -29.35
C TYR A 21 7.36 -14.82 -29.24
N SER A 22 8.42 -15.62 -29.30
CA SER A 22 9.79 -15.14 -29.43
C SER A 22 10.11 -14.92 -30.92
N THR A 23 10.34 -13.68 -31.32
CA THR A 23 11.00 -13.36 -32.60
C THR A 23 12.22 -12.52 -32.31
N SER A 24 13.38 -13.12 -32.53
CA SER A 24 14.70 -12.48 -32.45
C SER A 24 14.86 -11.44 -33.56
N VAL A 25 15.14 -10.19 -33.20
CA VAL A 25 15.52 -9.14 -34.14
C VAL A 25 17.02 -8.88 -34.07
N THR A 26 17.67 -9.06 -35.21
CA THR A 26 19.08 -8.76 -35.46
C THR A 26 19.31 -7.25 -35.48
N GLN A 27 20.29 -6.79 -34.72
CA GLN A 27 20.71 -5.39 -34.63
C GLN A 27 21.44 -4.98 -35.93
N SER A 28 21.10 -3.82 -36.50
CA SER A 28 21.96 -3.09 -37.44
C SER A 28 21.91 -1.60 -37.12
N ALA A 29 23.10 -1.02 -37.07
CA ALA A 29 23.38 0.34 -36.65
C ALA A 29 23.09 1.32 -37.79
N ASP A 30 22.12 2.22 -37.60
CA ASP A 30 22.16 3.58 -38.14
C ASP A 30 21.23 4.48 -37.30
N GLY A 31 21.66 5.72 -37.07
CA GLY A 31 21.14 6.63 -36.05
C GLY A 31 19.77 7.23 -36.37
N THR A 32 18.70 6.44 -36.22
CA THR A 32 17.33 6.93 -36.11
C THR A 32 16.72 6.28 -34.89
N ILE A 33 16.31 7.07 -33.88
CA ILE A 33 15.48 6.55 -32.79
C ILE A 33 14.20 6.06 -33.48
N PRO A 34 13.86 4.76 -33.43
CA PRO A 34 12.65 4.29 -34.08
C PRO A 34 11.47 5.05 -33.50
N ASP A 35 10.66 5.62 -34.39
CA ASP A 35 9.35 6.17 -34.10
C ASP A 35 8.50 4.99 -33.61
N VAL A 36 8.47 4.81 -32.28
CA VAL A 36 7.62 3.81 -31.65
C VAL A 36 6.21 4.30 -31.86
N ASP A 37 5.39 3.49 -32.54
CA ASP A 37 3.97 3.81 -32.72
C ASP A 37 3.39 4.15 -31.33
N PRO A 38 2.77 5.33 -31.13
CA PRO A 38 2.30 5.80 -29.82
C PRO A 38 1.32 4.86 -29.11
N THR A 39 0.89 3.77 -29.76
CA THR A 39 0.09 2.68 -29.17
C THR A 39 0.87 1.53 -28.51
N ASP A 40 2.22 1.46 -28.60
CA ASP A 40 3.01 0.32 -28.11
C ASP A 40 3.91 0.64 -26.89
N TYR A 41 3.53 1.62 -26.07
CA TYR A 41 4.27 1.91 -24.85
C TYR A 41 4.09 0.82 -23.77
N PHE A 42 5.17 0.51 -23.04
CA PHE A 42 5.17 -0.51 -22.01
C PHE A 42 5.93 -0.08 -20.75
N ILE A 43 5.58 -0.71 -19.65
CA ILE A 43 6.39 -0.78 -18.42
C ILE A 43 6.53 -2.26 -18.08
N SER A 44 7.76 -2.70 -17.86
CA SER A 44 8.10 -4.03 -17.35
C SER A 44 8.75 -3.88 -15.99
N VAL A 45 8.40 -4.76 -15.05
CA VAL A 45 8.89 -4.71 -13.67
C VAL A 45 9.44 -6.09 -13.31
N GLN A 46 10.63 -6.10 -12.73
CA GLN A 46 11.15 -7.24 -11.98
C GLN A 46 11.25 -6.84 -10.52
N ALA A 47 10.79 -7.70 -9.62
CA ALA A 47 10.82 -7.44 -8.17
C ALA A 47 11.71 -8.46 -7.47
N THR A 48 12.56 -7.99 -6.57
CA THR A 48 13.39 -8.85 -5.71
C THR A 48 13.30 -8.36 -4.27
N PRO A 49 12.97 -9.23 -3.30
CA PRO A 49 13.03 -8.86 -1.89
C PRO A 49 14.50 -8.70 -1.47
N VAL A 50 14.84 -7.54 -0.91
CA VAL A 50 16.20 -7.20 -0.43
C VAL A 50 16.30 -7.42 1.08
N SER A 51 15.17 -7.26 1.79
CA SER A 51 15.02 -7.59 3.21
C SER A 51 13.56 -7.91 3.51
N ASP A 52 13.22 -8.12 4.79
CA ASP A 52 11.86 -8.47 5.22
C ASP A 52 10.79 -7.47 4.73
N TYR A 53 11.13 -6.19 4.62
CA TYR A 53 10.19 -5.12 4.25
C TYR A 53 10.52 -4.39 2.95
N VAL A 54 11.70 -4.65 2.38
CA VAL A 54 12.23 -3.86 1.25
C VAL A 54 12.18 -4.68 -0.02
N VAL A 55 11.55 -4.12 -1.05
CA VAL A 55 11.54 -4.67 -2.41
C VAL A 55 12.34 -3.75 -3.32
N SER A 56 13.30 -4.32 -4.04
CA SER A 56 13.95 -3.66 -5.17
C SER A 56 13.17 -3.97 -6.44
N LEU A 57 12.76 -2.92 -7.16
CA LEU A 57 12.10 -3.02 -8.47
C LEU A 57 13.06 -2.55 -9.55
N VAL A 58 13.33 -3.41 -10.52
CA VAL A 58 13.99 -3.02 -11.77
C VAL A 58 12.89 -2.72 -12.78
N VAL A 59 12.79 -1.46 -13.17
CA VAL A 59 11.77 -0.94 -14.08
C VAL A 59 12.39 -0.74 -15.45
N THR A 60 11.77 -1.29 -16.49
CA THR A 60 12.16 -1.08 -17.89
C THR A 60 10.99 -0.50 -18.67
N THR A 61 11.21 0.55 -19.47
CA THR A 61 10.15 1.22 -20.24
C THR A 61 10.67 1.82 -21.55
N ASN A 62 9.77 1.97 -22.52
CA ASN A 62 9.97 2.77 -23.74
C ASN A 62 9.15 4.08 -23.75
N ILE A 63 8.51 4.45 -22.63
CA ILE A 63 7.80 5.73 -22.50
C ILE A 63 8.80 6.90 -22.68
N PRO A 64 8.44 8.01 -23.36
CA PRO A 64 9.34 9.13 -23.57
C PRO A 64 9.71 9.84 -22.25
N LEU A 65 10.95 9.69 -21.81
CA LEU A 65 11.46 10.17 -20.52
C LEU A 65 11.85 11.67 -20.54
N PRO A 66 11.85 12.37 -19.39
CA PRO A 66 11.42 11.87 -18.07
C PRO A 66 9.89 11.81 -17.92
N VAL A 67 9.42 10.93 -17.03
CA VAL A 67 7.99 10.84 -16.64
C VAL A 67 7.84 10.50 -15.17
N GLU A 68 6.74 10.95 -14.56
CA GLU A 68 6.35 10.50 -13.21
C GLU A 68 5.48 9.23 -13.29
N VAL A 69 5.79 8.27 -12.42
CA VAL A 69 5.04 7.02 -12.22
C VAL A 69 4.71 6.83 -10.74
N MET A 70 3.70 6.02 -10.46
CA MET A 70 3.46 5.48 -9.13
C MET A 70 4.08 4.09 -9.04
N ALA A 71 4.98 3.87 -8.10
CA ALA A 71 5.45 2.53 -7.77
C ALA A 71 4.78 2.05 -6.48
N GLY A 72 4.32 0.80 -6.46
CA GLY A 72 3.58 0.23 -5.35
C GLY A 72 4.02 -1.19 -5.03
N VAL A 73 3.84 -1.57 -3.76
CA VAL A 73 3.83 -2.96 -3.29
C VAL A 73 2.58 -3.11 -2.43
N SER A 74 1.63 -3.92 -2.86
CA SER A 74 0.35 -4.11 -2.16
C SER A 74 0.05 -5.60 -1.97
N ALA A 75 -0.57 -5.95 -0.84
CA ALA A 75 -0.87 -7.35 -0.54
C ALA A 75 -1.77 -7.94 -1.64
N LYS A 76 -1.42 -9.13 -2.12
CA LYS A 76 -2.07 -9.74 -3.27
C LYS A 76 -3.51 -10.15 -2.95
N GLY A 77 -4.40 -9.96 -3.92
CA GLY A 77 -5.81 -10.37 -3.82
C GLY A 77 -6.63 -9.55 -2.83
N GLN A 78 -6.33 -8.27 -2.65
CA GLN A 78 -7.19 -7.36 -1.88
C GLN A 78 -8.44 -6.98 -2.66
N ALA A 79 -9.60 -7.11 -2.04
CA ALA A 79 -10.85 -6.60 -2.61
C ALA A 79 -10.93 -5.07 -2.42
N PRO A 80 -11.72 -4.35 -3.24
CA PRO A 80 -11.86 -2.89 -3.10
C PRO A 80 -12.43 -2.40 -1.77
N THR A 81 -13.05 -3.30 -0.99
CA THR A 81 -13.62 -3.02 0.32
C THR A 81 -12.68 -3.36 1.48
N ASP A 82 -11.56 -4.02 1.21
CA ASP A 82 -10.60 -4.42 2.22
C ASP A 82 -9.83 -3.21 2.74
N THR A 83 -9.32 -3.29 3.97
CA THR A 83 -8.34 -2.33 4.45
C THR A 83 -7.08 -2.46 3.59
N PHE A 84 -6.65 -1.35 2.98
CA PHE A 84 -5.46 -1.36 2.14
C PHE A 84 -4.20 -1.71 2.95
N ILE A 85 -3.47 -2.73 2.49
CA ILE A 85 -2.18 -3.17 2.99
C ILE A 85 -1.17 -3.01 1.86
N GLY A 86 -0.27 -2.04 1.98
CA GLY A 86 0.74 -1.77 0.98
C GLY A 86 1.47 -0.45 1.21
N VAL A 87 2.50 -0.23 0.42
CA VAL A 87 3.24 1.03 0.33
C VAL A 87 3.26 1.49 -1.11
N SER A 88 3.14 2.79 -1.34
CA SER A 88 3.28 3.37 -2.67
C SER A 88 4.04 4.68 -2.62
N LYS A 89 4.75 5.00 -3.71
CA LYS A 89 5.58 6.19 -3.82
C LYS A 89 5.56 6.70 -5.26
N ARG A 90 5.42 8.01 -5.41
CA ARG A 90 5.63 8.69 -6.70
C ARG A 90 7.12 8.77 -6.99
N ILE A 91 7.51 8.38 -8.20
CA ILE A 91 8.90 8.33 -8.63
C ILE A 91 9.02 8.93 -10.03
N GLU A 92 10.11 9.63 -10.29
CA GLU A 92 10.48 10.08 -11.62
C GLU A 92 11.38 9.03 -12.29
N LEU A 93 10.99 8.58 -13.47
CA LEU A 93 11.83 7.76 -14.33
C LEU A 93 12.63 8.68 -15.24
N THR A 94 13.95 8.52 -15.23
CA THR A 94 14.88 9.34 -16.01
C THR A 94 15.71 8.55 -17.01
N SER A 95 15.68 7.21 -16.90
CA SER A 95 16.36 6.27 -17.79
C SER A 95 15.43 5.12 -18.23
N PRO A 96 15.65 4.54 -19.43
CA PRO A 96 14.83 3.43 -19.93
C PRO A 96 14.85 2.19 -19.02
N GLU A 97 15.90 2.05 -18.22
CA GLU A 97 16.02 1.08 -17.14
C GLU A 97 16.41 1.82 -15.86
N GLN A 98 15.66 1.64 -14.77
CA GLN A 98 15.91 2.29 -13.48
C GLN A 98 15.56 1.34 -12.33
N THR A 99 16.43 1.28 -11.32
CA THR A 99 16.17 0.52 -10.09
C THR A 99 15.61 1.46 -9.01
N ILE A 100 14.57 1.00 -8.32
CA ILE A 100 13.91 1.72 -7.23
C ILE A 100 13.71 0.79 -6.04
N GLU A 101 13.74 1.34 -4.83
CA GLU A 101 13.46 0.59 -3.61
C GLU A 101 12.19 1.11 -2.94
N LEU A 102 11.33 0.19 -2.52
CA LEU A 102 10.15 0.47 -1.71
C LEU A 102 10.33 -0.19 -0.34
N ASP A 103 10.33 0.62 0.72
CA ASP A 103 10.44 0.18 2.11
C ASP A 103 9.05 0.21 2.77
N GLY A 104 8.53 -0.98 3.09
CA GLY A 104 7.25 -1.16 3.76
C GLY A 104 7.30 -1.13 5.29
N ARG A 105 8.45 -0.82 5.91
CA ARG A 105 8.60 -0.87 7.37
C ARG A 105 7.72 0.15 8.09
N SER A 106 7.52 1.34 7.54
CA SER A 106 6.64 2.37 8.15
C SER A 106 5.19 1.91 8.25
N GLU A 107 4.75 1.11 7.27
CA GLU A 107 3.39 0.56 7.20
C GLU A 107 3.27 -0.79 7.92
N SER A 108 4.37 -1.28 8.53
CA SER A 108 4.44 -2.59 9.18
C SER A 108 3.88 -3.71 8.30
N LEU A 109 4.31 -3.76 7.04
CA LEU A 109 3.78 -4.74 6.09
C LEU A 109 3.89 -6.18 6.63
N PRO A 110 2.79 -6.97 6.64
CA PRO A 110 2.81 -8.34 7.11
C PRO A 110 3.62 -9.26 6.19
N SER A 111 3.92 -10.46 6.68
CA SER A 111 4.39 -11.55 5.82
C SER A 111 3.32 -11.94 4.80
N GLY A 112 3.71 -12.25 3.56
CA GLY A 112 2.77 -12.73 2.55
C GLY A 112 3.19 -12.52 1.10
N GLU A 113 2.26 -12.84 0.19
CA GLU A 113 2.35 -12.51 -1.22
C GLU A 113 1.85 -11.10 -1.49
N TYR A 114 2.60 -10.37 -2.30
CA TYR A 114 2.35 -9.00 -2.72
C TYR A 114 2.39 -8.91 -4.23
N THR A 115 1.71 -7.93 -4.79
CA THR A 115 1.91 -7.48 -6.15
C THR A 115 2.71 -6.18 -6.10
N ALA A 116 3.88 -6.18 -6.74
CA ALA A 116 4.68 -5.01 -6.97
C ALA A 116 4.36 -4.46 -8.36
N ASP A 117 4.01 -3.18 -8.43
CA ASP A 117 3.59 -2.54 -9.67
C ASP A 117 4.24 -1.18 -9.87
N VAL A 118 4.34 -0.79 -11.14
CA VAL A 118 4.68 0.56 -11.57
C VAL A 118 3.67 0.99 -12.61
N THR A 119 2.98 2.09 -12.30
CA THR A 119 1.89 2.62 -13.10
C THR A 119 2.19 4.02 -13.59
N PHE A 120 2.16 4.22 -14.90
CA PHE A 120 2.07 5.54 -15.53
C PHE A 120 0.61 5.95 -15.64
N TYR A 121 0.28 7.14 -15.11
CA TYR A 121 -1.04 7.74 -15.22
C TYR A 121 -1.01 8.92 -16.19
N PRO A 122 -1.77 8.89 -17.30
CA PRO A 122 -1.86 10.00 -18.25
C PRO A 122 -2.14 11.35 -17.62
N ARG A 123 -2.96 11.40 -16.57
CA ARG A 123 -3.32 12.68 -15.94
C ARG A 123 -2.18 13.34 -15.18
N TRP A 124 -1.18 12.58 -14.73
CA TRP A 124 -0.13 13.09 -13.83
C TRP A 124 1.27 12.88 -14.41
N GLY A 125 1.54 11.69 -14.95
CA GLY A 125 2.81 11.35 -15.59
C GLY A 125 3.11 12.17 -16.84
N ALA A 126 2.08 12.65 -17.54
CA ALA A 126 2.21 13.51 -18.70
C ALA A 126 2.38 15.00 -18.36
N GLU A 127 1.72 15.50 -17.31
CA GLU A 127 1.74 16.94 -16.99
C GLU A 127 3.17 17.42 -16.66
N ASN A 128 3.97 16.54 -16.06
CA ASN A 128 5.38 16.73 -15.75
C ASN A 128 6.34 16.07 -16.74
N GLY A 129 5.81 15.44 -17.80
CA GLY A 129 6.58 14.71 -18.80
C GLY A 129 6.93 15.54 -20.05
N THR A 130 7.60 14.88 -21.00
CA THR A 130 7.88 15.47 -22.32
C THR A 130 6.60 15.70 -23.13
N GLU A 131 6.65 16.54 -24.18
CA GLU A 131 5.51 16.74 -25.09
C GLU A 131 5.05 15.42 -25.74
N GLN A 132 5.97 14.48 -25.96
CA GLN A 132 5.67 13.14 -26.45
C GLN A 132 4.95 12.30 -25.39
N ALA A 133 5.35 12.35 -24.12
CA ALA A 133 4.63 11.65 -23.05
C ALA A 133 3.19 12.18 -22.86
N LYS A 134 2.94 13.45 -23.20
CA LYS A 134 1.60 14.06 -23.16
C LYS A 134 0.61 13.51 -24.17
N THR A 135 1.06 12.79 -25.19
CA THR A 135 0.17 12.14 -26.15
C THR A 135 -0.33 10.78 -25.67
N ILE A 136 0.19 10.27 -24.56
CA ILE A 136 -0.22 8.98 -23.99
C ILE A 136 -1.53 9.16 -23.23
N GLU A 137 -2.63 8.65 -23.80
CA GLU A 137 -3.98 8.81 -23.24
C GLU A 137 -4.39 7.66 -22.30
N GLN A 138 -3.63 6.57 -22.26
CA GLN A 138 -3.96 5.34 -21.52
C GLN A 138 -2.99 5.09 -20.36
N GLU A 139 -3.51 4.48 -19.30
CA GLU A 139 -2.67 3.97 -18.20
C GLU A 139 -1.80 2.82 -18.70
N ILE A 140 -0.53 2.84 -18.31
CA ILE A 140 0.43 1.78 -18.64
C ILE A 140 0.92 1.22 -17.31
N ILE A 141 0.78 -0.10 -17.14
CA ILE A 141 1.06 -0.78 -15.88
C ILE A 141 2.02 -1.94 -16.16
N GLY A 142 3.10 -1.99 -15.40
CA GLY A 142 3.91 -3.20 -15.25
C GLY A 142 3.72 -3.74 -13.83
N ALA A 143 3.44 -5.03 -13.69
CA ALA A 143 3.22 -5.65 -12.38
C ALA A 143 3.83 -7.05 -12.31
N VAL A 144 4.31 -7.42 -11.13
CA VAL A 144 4.90 -8.74 -10.84
C VAL A 144 4.63 -9.10 -9.39
N ASP A 145 4.43 -10.39 -9.11
CA ASP A 145 4.25 -10.85 -7.75
C ASP A 145 5.59 -11.00 -7.02
N VAL A 146 5.59 -10.72 -5.72
CA VAL A 146 6.75 -10.84 -4.83
C VAL A 146 6.31 -11.34 -3.46
N THR A 147 7.15 -12.10 -2.77
CA THR A 147 6.90 -12.55 -1.41
C THR A 147 7.77 -11.78 -0.43
N LEU A 148 7.17 -11.27 0.64
CA LEU A 148 7.85 -10.58 1.73
C LEU A 148 7.70 -11.34 3.04
N SER A 149 8.75 -11.32 3.85
CA SER A 149 8.73 -11.85 5.22
C SER A 149 8.09 -10.87 6.21
N GLY A 150 8.09 -9.57 5.91
CA GLY A 150 7.37 -8.52 6.61
C GLY A 150 7.61 -8.49 8.12
N SER A 151 6.57 -8.12 8.87
CA SER A 151 6.55 -8.13 10.33
C SER A 151 6.50 -9.52 10.99
N GLY A 152 6.43 -10.58 10.19
CA GLY A 152 6.22 -11.95 10.65
C GLY A 152 4.76 -12.27 10.99
N GLU A 153 3.87 -11.28 11.07
CA GLU A 153 2.42 -11.53 11.15
C GLU A 153 1.86 -11.91 9.77
N SER A 154 0.72 -12.61 9.74
CA SER A 154 0.01 -12.90 8.50
C SER A 154 -0.89 -11.74 8.07
N ARG A 155 -1.30 -11.72 6.80
CA ARG A 155 -2.30 -10.76 6.28
C ARG A 155 -3.58 -10.72 7.14
N ASP A 156 -4.11 -11.89 7.52
CA ASP A 156 -5.35 -11.96 8.32
C ASP A 156 -5.16 -11.37 9.72
N GLN A 157 -3.98 -11.56 10.32
CA GLN A 157 -3.63 -10.94 11.61
C GLN A 157 -3.53 -9.42 11.47
N ALA A 158 -2.88 -8.93 10.41
CA ALA A 158 -2.80 -7.50 10.13
C ALA A 158 -4.19 -6.88 9.90
N ASP A 159 -5.08 -7.56 9.18
CA ASP A 159 -6.45 -7.07 8.96
C ASP A 159 -7.25 -7.03 10.27
N GLN A 160 -7.18 -8.10 11.09
CA GLN A 160 -7.81 -8.13 12.42
C GLN A 160 -7.31 -6.99 13.32
N ARG A 161 -5.99 -6.75 13.35
CA ARG A 161 -5.39 -5.61 14.03
C ARG A 161 -5.99 -4.30 13.52
N ASN A 162 -5.98 -4.08 12.21
CA ASN A 162 -6.44 -2.82 11.62
C ASN A 162 -7.93 -2.57 11.91
N VAL A 163 -8.77 -3.59 11.83
CA VAL A 163 -10.19 -3.52 12.19
C VAL A 163 -10.39 -3.14 13.66
N ALA A 164 -9.63 -3.76 14.56
CA ALA A 164 -9.72 -3.49 15.99
C ALA A 164 -9.23 -2.07 16.33
N GLN A 165 -8.09 -1.66 15.78
CA GLN A 165 -7.56 -0.30 15.94
C GLN A 165 -8.55 0.75 15.43
N LYS A 166 -9.09 0.55 14.23
CA LYS A 166 -10.12 1.43 13.66
C LYS A 166 -11.35 1.53 14.56
N TRP A 167 -11.81 0.40 15.11
CA TRP A 167 -12.93 0.40 16.04
C TRP A 167 -12.65 1.29 17.27
N VAL A 168 -11.45 1.21 17.87
CA VAL A 168 -11.06 2.10 18.98
C VAL A 168 -11.09 3.56 18.54
N MET A 169 -10.49 3.89 17.40
CA MET A 169 -10.45 5.25 16.87
C MET A 169 -11.84 5.85 16.65
N GLU A 170 -12.81 5.03 16.23
CA GLU A 170 -14.18 5.47 15.91
C GLU A 170 -15.12 5.47 17.12
N ASN A 171 -14.89 4.62 18.12
CA ASN A 171 -15.86 4.35 19.19
C ASN A 171 -15.37 4.71 20.59
N VAL A 172 -14.07 4.93 20.77
CA VAL A 172 -13.46 5.16 22.09
C VAL A 172 -12.99 6.60 22.19
N SER A 173 -13.63 7.35 23.09
CA SER A 173 -13.31 8.75 23.37
C SER A 173 -12.88 8.94 24.81
N VAL A 174 -12.25 10.08 25.10
CA VAL A 174 -11.86 10.46 26.45
C VAL A 174 -13.13 10.56 27.32
N GLY A 175 -13.10 9.91 28.49
CA GLY A 175 -14.23 9.85 29.42
C GLY A 175 -15.15 8.64 29.22
N THR A 176 -14.97 7.83 28.17
CA THR A 176 -15.66 6.54 28.04
C THR A 176 -15.36 5.64 29.23
N VAL A 177 -16.39 5.04 29.85
CA VAL A 177 -16.21 4.10 30.97
C VAL A 177 -15.42 2.89 30.51
N TRP A 178 -14.41 2.51 31.29
CA TRP A 178 -13.63 1.30 31.02
C TRP A 178 -14.48 0.05 31.19
N ASN A 179 -14.59 -0.73 30.11
CA ASN A 179 -15.27 -2.03 30.09
C ASN A 179 -14.29 -3.09 29.59
N GLU A 180 -13.54 -3.66 30.52
CA GLU A 180 -12.52 -4.67 30.23
C GLU A 180 -13.01 -5.77 29.28
N SER A 181 -14.19 -6.35 29.54
CA SER A 181 -14.75 -7.44 28.74
C SER A 181 -14.94 -7.07 27.27
N GLN A 182 -15.36 -5.83 26.99
CA GLN A 182 -15.58 -5.35 25.62
C GLN A 182 -14.26 -5.19 24.87
N PHE A 183 -13.24 -4.67 25.55
CA PHE A 183 -11.92 -4.53 24.95
C PHE A 183 -11.26 -5.89 24.73
N VAL A 184 -11.32 -6.79 25.72
CA VAL A 184 -10.78 -8.15 25.60
C VAL A 184 -11.45 -8.93 24.47
N GLN A 185 -12.76 -8.78 24.30
CA GLN A 185 -13.49 -9.43 23.21
C GLN A 185 -13.03 -8.95 21.82
N ARG A 186 -12.60 -7.69 21.70
CA ARG A 186 -12.29 -7.05 20.40
C ARG A 186 -10.80 -7.03 20.08
N MET A 187 -9.96 -6.97 21.10
CA MET A 187 -8.53 -6.70 20.97
C MET A 187 -7.65 -7.79 21.58
N GLY A 188 -8.25 -8.85 22.15
CA GLY A 188 -7.52 -9.94 22.79
C GLY A 188 -7.11 -9.64 24.23
N GLN A 189 -6.21 -10.46 24.78
CA GLN A 189 -5.72 -10.25 26.14
C GLN A 189 -4.78 -9.03 26.20
N PHE A 190 -4.77 -8.34 27.35
CA PHE A 190 -3.88 -7.21 27.58
C PHE A 190 -2.81 -7.52 28.62
N GLU A 191 -1.72 -6.76 28.53
CA GLU A 191 -0.71 -6.61 29.56
C GLU A 191 -0.95 -5.30 30.31
N LYS A 192 -1.10 -5.39 31.63
CA LYS A 192 -1.34 -4.23 32.48
C LYS A 192 -0.03 -3.71 33.05
N SER A 193 0.23 -2.42 32.87
CA SER A 193 1.37 -1.71 33.46
C SER A 193 0.94 -0.39 34.10
N ALA A 194 1.84 0.22 34.86
CA ALA A 194 1.61 1.56 35.38
C ALA A 194 1.79 2.59 34.24
N SER A 195 0.85 3.51 34.10
CA SER A 195 1.02 4.65 33.20
C SER A 195 1.99 5.67 33.82
N THR A 196 2.74 6.40 32.98
CA THR A 196 3.53 7.55 33.42
C THR A 196 2.65 8.76 33.78
N LEU A 197 1.37 8.74 33.37
CA LEU A 197 0.35 9.64 33.90
C LEU A 197 -0.04 9.22 35.32
N ASN A 198 0.16 10.12 36.28
CA ASN A 198 -0.19 9.84 37.66
C ASN A 198 -1.67 9.44 37.79
N LEU A 199 -1.97 8.46 38.64
CA LEU A 199 -3.32 7.89 38.85
C LEU A 199 -3.95 7.19 37.63
N HIS A 200 -3.15 6.78 36.64
CA HIS A 200 -3.62 5.97 35.51
C HIS A 200 -2.93 4.61 35.48
N ASP A 201 -3.57 3.66 34.79
CA ASP A 201 -3.04 2.35 34.41
C ASP A 201 -3.02 2.28 32.88
N ALA A 202 -2.01 1.60 32.32
CA ALA A 202 -1.88 1.33 30.89
C ALA A 202 -2.23 -0.14 30.60
N PHE A 203 -3.11 -0.36 29.63
CA PHE A 203 -3.58 -1.67 29.19
C PHE A 203 -3.14 -1.87 27.74
N PHE A 204 -1.99 -2.51 27.54
CA PHE A 204 -1.44 -2.78 26.22
C PHE A 204 -2.01 -4.07 25.66
N PHE A 205 -2.53 -4.06 24.43
CA PHE A 205 -3.09 -5.22 23.73
C PHE A 205 -2.13 -5.67 22.63
N PRO A 206 -1.30 -6.70 22.86
CA PRO A 206 -0.22 -7.08 21.92
C PRO A 206 -0.72 -7.46 20.54
N GLU A 207 -1.86 -8.15 20.45
CA GLU A 207 -2.43 -8.60 19.16
C GLU A 207 -2.91 -7.45 18.27
N THR A 208 -3.20 -6.29 18.86
CA THR A 208 -3.67 -5.11 18.12
C THR A 208 -2.68 -3.96 18.15
N ASP A 209 -1.51 -4.17 18.74
CA ASP A 209 -0.46 -3.16 18.94
C ASP A 209 -1.03 -1.80 19.39
N MET A 210 -1.82 -1.81 20.46
CA MET A 210 -2.52 -0.62 20.93
C MET A 210 -2.63 -0.61 22.46
N THR A 211 -2.42 0.55 23.06
CA THR A 211 -2.56 0.77 24.50
C THR A 211 -3.75 1.67 24.82
N ILE A 212 -4.57 1.25 25.79
CA ILE A 212 -5.62 2.07 26.39
C ILE A 212 -5.15 2.55 27.77
N ILE A 213 -5.17 3.87 27.99
CA ILE A 213 -4.80 4.45 29.28
C ILE A 213 -6.07 4.81 30.04
N VAL A 214 -6.23 4.25 31.23
CA VAL A 214 -7.45 4.36 32.04
C VAL A 214 -7.13 5.03 33.37
N SER A 215 -7.94 6.01 33.76
CA SER A 215 -7.85 6.65 35.07
C SER A 215 -8.37 5.72 36.16
N ARG A 216 -7.56 5.53 37.20
CA ARG A 216 -7.93 4.76 38.41
C ARG A 216 -9.01 5.45 39.25
N VAL A 217 -9.16 6.77 39.11
CA VAL A 217 -10.05 7.57 39.97
C VAL A 217 -11.50 7.42 39.56
N ASN A 218 -11.77 7.49 38.26
CA ASN A 218 -13.12 7.50 37.71
C ASN A 218 -13.42 6.29 36.81
N ASN A 219 -12.44 5.38 36.64
CA ASN A 219 -12.55 4.19 35.78
C ASN A 219 -12.99 4.55 34.35
N THR A 220 -12.47 5.66 33.82
CA THR A 220 -12.71 6.08 32.44
C THR A 220 -11.42 6.12 31.64
N ILE A 221 -11.55 5.93 30.34
CA ILE A 221 -10.46 6.05 29.37
C ILE A 221 -10.00 7.50 29.32
N ALA A 222 -8.72 7.71 29.58
CA ALA A 222 -8.06 9.00 29.50
C ALA A 222 -7.53 9.26 28.09
N THR A 223 -6.96 8.23 27.44
CA THR A 223 -6.49 8.29 26.06
C THR A 223 -6.18 6.89 25.52
N TRP A 224 -5.82 6.79 24.24
CA TRP A 224 -5.29 5.59 23.60
C TRP A 224 -4.11 5.94 22.70
N ARG A 225 -3.25 4.97 22.42
CA ARG A 225 -2.04 5.10 21.58
C ARG A 225 -1.82 3.80 20.80
N LEU A 226 -1.29 3.94 19.59
CA LEU A 226 -0.64 2.80 18.91
C LEU A 226 0.65 2.43 19.65
N GLY A 227 0.99 1.15 19.63
CA GLY A 227 2.17 0.62 20.31
C GLY A 227 1.98 0.37 21.80
N GLU A 228 3.02 -0.20 22.42
CA GLU A 228 3.20 -0.25 23.86
C GLU A 228 3.53 1.16 24.37
N ALA A 229 2.55 1.81 25.01
CA ALA A 229 2.66 3.20 25.42
C ALA A 229 2.21 3.41 26.86
N THR A 230 2.95 4.23 27.60
CA THR A 230 2.60 4.56 28.99
C THR A 230 2.02 5.97 29.17
N GLN A 231 1.89 6.78 28.10
CA GLN A 231 1.40 8.19 28.08
C GLN A 231 0.66 8.61 26.79
#